data_AF-C5MI50-F1
#
_entry.id   AF-C5MI50-F1
#
_cell.length_a   1.000
_cell.length_b   1.000
_cell.length_c   1.000
_cell.angle_alpha   90.00
_cell.angle_beta   90.00
_cell.angle_gamma   90.00
#
_symmetry.space_group_name_H-M   'P 1'
#
loop_
_entity.id
_entity.type
_entity.pdbx_description
1 polymer ?
#
loop_
_entity_poly.entity_id
_entity_poly.type
_entity_poly.pdbx_seq_one_letter_code
_entity_poly.pdbx_strand_id
1 'polypeptide(L)'
;MTTEPVDQQQQQYTNLINSLPSRWEIELEFVQSLSNIPYVNYLAQNNYLNDESFVNYLNYLQYWTEPQYAKFLVYPNCLHILKLLQDENFRKNIINQEFMNNLMNDMVKRWQNNEPSEQQAQQAQTNEEEREKNQVQQQVPIENGGM
;
A
#
# COMPACT_ATOMS: atom_id res chain seq x y z
N MET A 1 28.13 36.95 29.81
CA MET A 1 27.14 36.12 29.09
C MET A 1 26.17 37.06 28.41
N THR A 2 26.53 37.53 27.21
CA THR A 2 25.69 38.41 26.38
C THR A 2 24.85 37.53 25.46
N THR A 3 23.57 37.37 25.77
CA THR A 3 22.61 36.83 24.81
C THR A 3 22.22 37.95 23.87
N GLU A 4 22.75 37.91 22.65
CA GLU A 4 22.30 38.76 21.54
C GLU A 4 20.77 38.62 21.36
N PRO A 5 20.04 39.72 21.07
CA PRO A 5 18.60 39.64 20.84
C PRO A 5 18.38 38.83 19.56
N VAL A 6 17.83 37.62 19.70
CA VAL A 6 17.48 36.79 18.55
C VAL A 6 16.43 37.55 17.72
N ASP A 7 16.77 37.83 16.47
CA ASP A 7 15.94 38.59 15.54
C ASP A 7 14.59 37.87 15.34
N GLN A 8 13.48 38.55 15.65
CA GLN A 8 12.14 37.98 15.59
C GLN A 8 11.80 37.45 14.18
N GLN A 9 12.38 38.06 13.15
CA GLN A 9 12.26 37.59 11.78
C GLN A 9 12.97 36.23 11.60
N GLN A 10 14.19 36.08 12.11
CA GLN A 10 14.92 34.80 12.05
C GLN A 10 14.20 33.68 12.80
N GLN A 11 13.55 33.97 13.93
CA GLN A 11 12.72 32.99 14.64
C GLN A 11 11.51 32.57 13.80
N GLN A 12 10.82 33.52 13.17
CA GLN A 12 9.69 33.21 12.30
C GLN A 12 10.10 32.35 11.11
N TYR A 13 11.22 32.65 10.45
CA TYR A 13 11.76 31.81 9.37
C TYR A 13 12.14 30.41 9.84
N THR A 14 12.75 30.30 11.02
CA THR A 14 13.13 29.00 11.60
C THR A 14 11.89 28.16 11.90
N ASN A 15 10.85 28.77 12.48
CA ASN A 15 9.58 28.10 12.75
C ASN A 15 8.88 27.66 11.46
N LEU A 16 8.93 28.49 10.41
CA LEU A 16 8.38 28.14 9.10
C LEU A 16 9.11 26.94 8.51
N ILE A 17 10.45 26.95 8.48
CA ILE A 17 11.25 25.84 7.96
C ILE A 17 10.98 24.55 8.73
N ASN A 18 10.87 24.63 10.06
CA ASN A 18 10.56 23.47 10.90
C ASN A 18 9.13 22.95 10.72
N SER A 19 8.22 23.76 10.18
CA SER A 19 6.84 23.37 9.86
C SER A 19 6.69 22.78 8.45
N LEU A 20 7.71 22.90 7.60
CA LEU A 20 7.68 22.33 6.26
C LEU A 20 7.84 20.80 6.35
N PRO A 21 7.16 20.05 5.48
CA PRO A 21 7.27 18.61 5.47
C PRO A 21 8.70 18.19 5.10
N SER A 22 9.20 17.20 5.82
CA SER A 22 10.45 16.54 5.50
C SER A 22 10.33 15.79 4.17
N ARG A 23 11.48 15.50 3.54
CA ARG A 23 11.53 14.68 2.32
C ARG A 23 10.77 13.35 2.49
N TRP A 24 10.88 12.73 3.66
CA TRP A 24 10.21 11.47 3.95
C TRP A 24 8.69 11.61 3.94
N GLU A 25 8.15 12.68 4.54
CA GLU A 25 6.71 12.97 4.53
C GLU A 25 6.21 13.27 3.11
N ILE A 26 7.00 14.02 2.33
CA ILE A 26 6.69 14.29 0.92
C ILE A 26 6.66 12.99 0.10
N GLU A 27 7.65 12.10 0.29
CA GLU A 27 7.69 10.81 -0.39
C GLU A 27 6.51 9.92 0.00
N LEU A 28 6.16 9.91 1.29
CA LEU A 28 5.01 9.17 1.82
C LEU A 28 3.70 9.66 1.19
N GLU A 29 3.46 10.96 1.20
CA GLU A 29 2.27 11.58 0.61
C GLU A 29 2.22 11.33 -0.91
N PHE A 30 3.35 11.49 -1.59
CA PHE A 30 3.47 11.25 -3.02
C PHE A 30 3.12 9.80 -3.38
N VAL A 31 3.71 8.82 -2.68
CA VAL A 31 3.38 7.40 -2.95
C VAL A 31 1.90 7.15 -2.70
N GLN A 32 1.34 7.64 -1.61
CA GLN A 32 -0.08 7.48 -1.32
C GLN A 32 -0.99 8.11 -2.38
N SER A 33 -0.58 9.25 -2.96
CA SER A 33 -1.31 9.92 -4.05
C SER A 33 -1.44 9.04 -5.32
N LEU A 34 -0.54 8.06 -5.53
CA LEU A 34 -0.64 7.11 -6.64
C LEU A 34 -1.88 6.20 -6.54
N SER A 35 -2.52 6.11 -5.36
CA SER A 35 -3.81 5.43 -5.21
C SER A 35 -4.93 6.12 -5.99
N ASN A 36 -4.78 7.41 -6.30
CA ASN A 36 -5.74 8.18 -7.07
C ASN A 36 -5.49 7.97 -8.57
N ILE A 37 -6.27 7.08 -9.20
CA ILE A 37 -6.10 6.72 -10.61
C ILE A 37 -6.18 7.93 -11.56
N PRO A 38 -7.15 8.86 -11.42
CA PRO A 38 -7.14 10.13 -12.16
C PRO A 38 -5.83 10.92 -12.06
N TYR A 39 -5.18 10.94 -10.89
CA TYR A 39 -3.89 11.61 -10.74
C TYR A 39 -2.78 10.90 -11.52
N VAL A 40 -2.76 9.57 -11.51
CA VAL A 40 -1.81 8.79 -12.32
C VAL A 40 -2.03 9.01 -13.81
N ASN A 41 -3.29 9.09 -14.25
CA ASN A 41 -3.63 9.46 -15.63
C ASN A 41 -3.14 10.88 -15.97
N TYR A 42 -3.30 11.84 -15.06
CA TYR A 42 -2.73 13.19 -15.21
C TYR A 42 -1.20 13.14 -15.37
N LEU A 43 -0.48 12.37 -14.56
CA LEU A 43 0.97 12.20 -14.72
C LEU A 43 1.35 11.63 -16.09
N ALA A 44 0.55 10.67 -16.59
CA ALA A 44 0.76 10.05 -17.89
C ALA A 44 0.52 11.05 -19.04
N GLN A 45 -0.56 11.83 -18.99
CA GLN A 45 -0.90 12.84 -19.99
C GLN A 45 0.16 13.95 -20.08
N ASN A 46 0.79 14.31 -18.96
CA ASN A 46 1.87 15.30 -18.92
C ASN A 46 3.25 14.71 -19.24
N ASN A 47 3.31 13.46 -19.72
CA ASN A 47 4.52 12.78 -20.17
C ASN A 47 5.57 12.52 -19.07
N TYR A 48 5.22 12.64 -17.78
CA TYR A 48 6.12 12.32 -16.67
C TYR A 48 6.47 10.82 -16.65
N LEU A 49 5.51 9.95 -16.98
CA LEU A 49 5.71 8.49 -16.97
C LEU A 49 6.63 7.98 -18.10
N ASN A 50 7.01 8.84 -19.05
CA ASN A 50 7.95 8.52 -20.12
C ASN A 50 9.36 9.08 -19.87
N ASP A 51 9.53 9.95 -18.86
CA ASP A 51 10.84 10.45 -18.46
C ASP A 51 11.60 9.39 -17.65
N GLU A 52 12.78 9.01 -18.12
CA GLU A 52 13.65 8.03 -17.48
C GLU A 52 14.02 8.44 -16.05
N SER A 53 14.21 9.74 -15.80
CA SER A 53 14.53 10.26 -14.46
C SER A 53 13.38 9.99 -13.49
N PHE A 54 12.14 10.17 -13.95
CA PHE A 54 10.95 9.92 -13.16
C PHE A 54 10.71 8.43 -12.95
N VAL A 55 10.92 7.58 -13.96
CA VAL A 55 10.82 6.12 -13.83
C VAL A 55 11.85 5.59 -12.83
N ASN A 56 13.08 6.11 -12.86
CA ASN A 56 14.11 5.77 -11.88
C ASN A 56 13.71 6.20 -10.46
N TYR A 57 13.02 7.35 -10.32
CA TYR A 57 12.47 7.78 -9.04
C TYR A 57 11.36 6.84 -8.54
N LEU A 58 10.45 6.40 -9.41
CA LEU A 58 9.44 5.39 -9.06
C LEU A 58 10.06 4.05 -8.65
N ASN A 59 11.18 3.66 -9.27
CA ASN A 59 11.93 2.48 -8.87
C ASN A 59 12.58 2.67 -7.48
N TYR A 60 13.15 3.84 -7.21
CA TYR A 60 13.65 4.19 -5.88
C TYR A 60 12.53 4.06 -4.83
N LEU A 61 11.33 4.56 -5.09
CA LEU A 61 10.19 4.48 -4.17
C LEU A 61 9.69 3.05 -3.88
N GLN A 62 10.20 2.01 -4.54
CA GLN A 62 9.85 0.62 -4.21
C GLN A 62 10.26 0.23 -2.78
N TYR A 63 11.16 0.97 -2.12
CA TYR A 63 11.50 0.73 -0.71
C TYR A 63 10.25 0.81 0.20
N TRP A 64 9.21 1.57 -0.18
CA TRP A 64 7.94 1.65 0.54
C TRP A 64 7.19 0.32 0.64
N THR A 65 7.55 -0.67 -0.19
CA THR A 65 7.00 -2.03 -0.12
C THR A 65 7.55 -2.85 1.04
N GLU A 66 8.70 -2.46 1.62
CA GLU A 66 9.29 -3.17 2.75
C GLU A 66 8.43 -2.98 4.01
N PRO A 67 8.21 -4.02 4.84
CA PRO A 67 7.31 -3.96 6.00
C PRO A 67 7.63 -2.83 6.99
N GLN A 68 8.92 -2.46 7.10
CA GLN A 68 9.38 -1.40 7.99
C GLN A 68 8.86 -0.01 7.60
N TYR A 69 8.56 0.21 6.32
CA TYR A 69 8.00 1.46 5.79
C TYR A 69 6.52 1.34 5.45
N ALA A 70 6.09 0.19 4.92
CA ALA A 70 4.71 -0.05 4.48
C ALA A 70 3.68 0.17 5.60
N LYS A 71 4.06 -0.05 6.86
CA LYS A 71 3.20 0.19 8.04
C LYS A 71 2.69 1.62 8.19
N PHE A 72 3.34 2.60 7.55
CA PHE A 72 2.95 4.00 7.58
C PHE A 72 1.97 4.39 6.46
N LEU A 73 1.73 3.50 5.49
CA LEU A 73 0.83 3.74 4.38
C LEU A 73 -0.63 3.49 4.80
N VAL A 74 -1.47 4.50 4.63
CA VAL A 74 -2.91 4.41 4.91
C VAL A 74 -3.67 3.78 3.74
N TYR A 75 -3.20 4.03 2.51
CA TYR A 75 -3.85 3.57 1.29
C TYR A 75 -3.08 2.41 0.65
N PRO A 76 -3.45 1.12 0.86
CA PRO A 76 -2.66 -0.01 0.37
C PRO A 76 -2.61 -0.11 -1.16
N ASN A 77 -3.60 0.48 -1.86
CA ASN A 77 -3.65 0.46 -3.33
C ASN A 77 -2.46 1.18 -3.98
N CYS A 78 -1.82 2.14 -3.29
CA CYS A 78 -0.66 2.85 -3.85
C CYS A 78 0.47 1.89 -4.24
N LEU A 79 0.74 0.87 -3.42
CA LEU A 79 1.80 -0.10 -3.68
C LEU A 79 1.49 -0.96 -4.91
N HIS A 80 0.21 -1.30 -5.10
CA HIS A 80 -0.21 -2.03 -6.29
C HIS A 80 0.01 -1.20 -7.55
N ILE A 81 -0.39 0.07 -7.53
CA ILE A 81 -0.18 0.99 -8.66
C ILE A 81 1.30 1.25 -8.90
N LEU A 82 2.08 1.49 -7.84
CA LEU A 82 3.53 1.70 -7.93
C LEU A 82 4.23 0.52 -8.62
N LYS A 83 3.75 -0.72 -8.37
CA LYS A 83 4.23 -1.92 -9.06
C LYS A 83 3.79 -1.97 -10.53
N LEU A 84 2.54 -1.64 -10.84
CA LEU A 84 2.06 -1.58 -12.22
C LEU A 84 2.79 -0.53 -13.06
N LEU A 85 3.12 0.63 -12.45
CA LEU A 85 3.88 1.70 -13.08
C LEU A 85 5.30 1.30 -13.49
N GLN A 86 5.84 0.18 -13.01
CA GLN A 86 7.12 -0.35 -13.48
C GLN A 86 7.02 -0.94 -14.90
N ASP A 87 5.84 -1.43 -15.29
CA ASP A 87 5.58 -1.93 -16.64
C ASP A 87 5.35 -0.77 -17.62
N GLU A 88 6.16 -0.70 -18.65
CA GLU A 88 6.06 0.29 -19.71
C GLU A 88 4.71 0.22 -20.44
N ASN A 89 4.14 -0.98 -20.61
CA ASN A 89 2.85 -1.14 -21.27
C ASN A 89 1.74 -0.47 -20.45
N PHE A 90 1.78 -0.63 -19.13
CA PHE A 90 0.83 0.03 -18.25
C PHE A 90 0.95 1.56 -18.32
N ARG A 91 2.18 2.10 -18.32
CA ARG A 91 2.42 3.55 -18.45
C ARG A 91 1.86 4.14 -19.75
N LYS A 92 1.92 3.38 -20.85
CA LYS A 92 1.32 3.78 -22.14
C LYS A 92 -0.20 3.66 -22.12
N ASN A 93 -0.74 2.59 -21.56
CA ASN A 93 -2.17 2.31 -21.56
C ASN A 93 -2.97 3.22 -20.64
N ILE A 94 -2.40 3.64 -19.50
CA ILE A 94 -3.10 4.47 -18.51
C ILE A 94 -3.48 5.85 -19.03
N ILE A 95 -2.89 6.32 -20.13
CA ILE A 95 -3.29 7.56 -20.83
C ILE A 95 -4.72 7.45 -21.35
N ASN A 96 -5.15 6.26 -21.78
CA ASN A 96 -6.48 6.01 -22.31
C ASN A 96 -7.54 6.00 -21.19
N GLN A 97 -8.56 6.85 -21.35
CA GLN A 97 -9.68 6.98 -20.41
C GLN A 97 -10.48 5.68 -20.25
N GLU A 98 -10.65 4.89 -21.31
CA GLU A 98 -11.37 3.62 -21.24
C GLU A 98 -10.62 2.60 -20.37
N PHE A 99 -9.30 2.49 -20.59
CA PHE A 99 -8.44 1.63 -19.77
C PHE A 99 -8.46 2.07 -18.29
N MET A 100 -8.38 3.38 -18.04
CA MET A 100 -8.47 3.96 -16.70
C MET A 100 -9.80 3.60 -16.01
N ASN A 101 -10.92 3.74 -16.70
CA ASN A 101 -12.25 3.41 -16.17
C ASN A 101 -12.38 1.91 -15.87
N ASN A 102 -11.86 1.06 -16.76
CA ASN A 102 -11.84 -0.39 -16.55
C ASN A 102 -10.99 -0.76 -15.32
N LEU A 103 -9.80 -0.16 -15.18
CA LEU A 103 -8.94 -0.36 -14.02
C LEU A 103 -9.65 0.05 -12.71
N MET A 104 -10.31 1.21 -12.70
CA MET A 104 -11.06 1.69 -11.54
C MET A 104 -12.22 0.75 -11.18
N ASN A 105 -12.98 0.29 -12.18
CA ASN A 105 -14.04 -0.70 -11.99
C ASN A 105 -13.52 -2.02 -11.43
N ASP A 106 -12.39 -2.50 -11.92
CA ASP A 106 -11.76 -3.73 -11.43
C ASP A 106 -11.27 -3.61 -10.00
N MET A 107 -10.76 -2.43 -9.61
CA MET A 107 -10.46 -2.15 -8.21
C MET A 107 -11.72 -2.25 -7.35
N VAL A 108 -12.79 -1.55 -7.72
CA VAL A 108 -14.06 -1.57 -6.97
C VAL A 108 -14.62 -3.00 -6.85
N LYS A 109 -14.60 -3.78 -7.92
CA LYS A 109 -15.04 -5.19 -7.90
C LYS A 109 -14.23 -6.03 -6.92
N ARG A 110 -12.90 -5.82 -6.84
CA ARG A 110 -12.07 -6.52 -5.86
C ARG A 110 -12.49 -6.20 -4.43
N TRP A 111 -12.82 -4.94 -4.14
CA TRP A 111 -13.35 -4.54 -2.83
C TRP A 111 -14.70 -5.21 -2.55
N GLN A 112 -15.61 -5.23 -3.52
CA GLN A 112 -16.92 -5.89 -3.38
C GLN A 112 -16.80 -7.40 -3.15
N ASN A 113 -15.86 -8.06 -3.83
CA ASN A 113 -15.65 -9.50 -3.75
C ASN A 113 -14.82 -9.93 -2.53
N ASN A 114 -14.22 -8.99 -1.80
CA ASN A 114 -13.53 -9.25 -0.53
C ASN A 114 -14.49 -9.28 0.66
N GLU A 115 -15.79 -9.05 0.46
CA GLU A 115 -16.81 -9.49 1.40
C GLU A 115 -16.78 -11.02 1.44
N PRO A 116 -16.54 -11.67 2.60
CA PRO A 116 -16.46 -13.12 2.68
C PRO A 116 -17.78 -13.70 2.18
N SER A 117 -17.73 -14.40 1.05
CA SER A 117 -18.92 -15.08 0.54
C SER A 117 -19.35 -16.12 1.58
N GLU A 118 -20.67 -16.29 1.78
CA GLU A 118 -21.22 -17.30 2.71
C GLU A 118 -20.62 -18.69 2.48
N GLN A 119 -20.22 -18.99 1.23
CA GLN A 119 -19.56 -20.23 0.84
C GLN A 119 -18.14 -20.38 1.41
N GLN A 120 -17.36 -19.29 1.49
CA GLN A 120 -16.03 -19.30 2.11
C GLN A 120 -16.12 -19.37 3.64
N ALA A 121 -17.13 -18.73 4.24
CA ALA A 121 -17.43 -18.85 5.66
C ALA A 121 -17.88 -20.28 6.04
N GLN A 122 -18.73 -20.91 5.22
CA GLN A 122 -19.17 -22.29 5.42
C GLN A 122 -18.03 -23.29 5.21
N GLN A 123 -17.17 -23.09 4.21
CA GLN A 123 -15.99 -23.94 4.02
C GLN A 123 -14.97 -23.80 5.15
N ALA A 124 -14.76 -22.60 5.71
CA ALA A 124 -13.90 -22.40 6.87
C ALA A 124 -14.43 -23.12 8.12
N GLN A 125 -15.75 -23.03 8.38
CA GLN A 125 -16.41 -23.75 9.49
C GLN A 125 -16.35 -25.27 9.31
N THR A 126 -16.58 -25.78 8.10
CA THR A 126 -16.53 -27.22 7.81
C THR A 126 -15.11 -27.77 7.98
N ASN A 127 -14.09 -27.00 7.55
CA ASN A 127 -12.69 -27.37 7.70
C ASN A 127 -12.20 -27.28 9.16
N GLU A 128 -12.79 -26.42 9.99
CA GLU A 128 -12.51 -26.37 11.44
C GLU A 128 -13.15 -27.56 12.17
N GLU A 129 -14.41 -27.90 11.88
CA GLU A 129 -15.08 -29.07 12.46
C GLU A 129 -14.40 -30.40 12.08
N GLU A 130 -13.89 -30.53 10.86
CA GLU A 130 -13.12 -31.70 10.43
C GLU A 130 -11.74 -31.79 11.10
N ARG A 131 -11.12 -30.65 11.43
CA ARG A 131 -9.86 -30.60 12.19
C ARG A 131 -10.06 -31.00 13.65
N GLU A 132 -11.14 -30.56 14.28
CA GLU A 132 -11.46 -30.95 15.66
C GLU A 132 -11.81 -32.44 15.77
N LYS A 133 -12.60 -32.99 14.83
CA LYS A 133 -12.91 -34.44 14.80
C LYS A 133 -11.67 -35.32 14.61
N ASN A 134 -10.73 -34.90 13.76
CA ASN A 134 -9.49 -35.65 13.53
C ASN A 134 -8.52 -35.58 14.72
N GLN A 135 -8.53 -34.50 15.53
CA GLN A 135 -7.69 -34.41 16.73
C GLN A 135 -8.20 -35.28 17.89
N VAL A 136 -9.52 -35.41 18.05
CA VAL A 136 -10.11 -36.24 19.13
C VAL A 136 -9.89 -37.74 18.88
N GLN A 137 -9.81 -38.18 17.62
CA GLN A 137 -9.68 -39.61 17.28
C GLN A 137 -8.26 -40.17 17.41
N GLN A 138 -7.24 -39.34 17.68
CA GLN A 138 -5.83 -39.76 17.81
C GLN A 138 -5.34 -39.96 19.26
N GLN A 139 -6.20 -39.78 20.27
CA GLN A 139 -5.86 -40.15 21.66
C GLN A 139 -6.17 -41.63 21.93
N VAL A 140 -5.15 -42.48 21.76
CA VAL A 140 -5.18 -43.89 22.17
C VAL A 140 -5.09 -43.97 23.70
N PRO A 141 -5.94 -44.75 24.41
CA PRO A 141 -5.80 -44.92 25.85
C PRO A 141 -4.52 -45.71 26.15
N ILE A 142 -3.63 -45.14 26.95
CA ILE A 142 -2.48 -45.87 27.49
C ILE A 142 -3.04 -46.85 28.54
N GLU A 143 -3.15 -48.13 28.15
CA GLU A 143 -3.42 -49.24 29.07
C GLU A 143 -2.26 -49.34 30.07
N ASN A 144 -2.49 -48.95 31.31
CA ASN A 144 -1.58 -49.23 32.42
C ASN A 144 -1.66 -50.73 32.75
N GLY A 145 -0.71 -51.50 32.23
CA GLY A 145 -0.43 -52.85 32.69
C GLY A 145 0.02 -52.83 34.15
N GLY A 146 -0.82 -53.41 35.02
CA GLY A 146 -0.55 -53.58 36.44
C GLY A 146 -0.75 -55.03 36.87
N MET A 147 0.38 -55.65 37.22
CA MET A 147 0.61 -56.93 37.94
C MET A 147 0.25 -58.24 37.25
#